data_AF-A0A9D5W8A4-F1
#
_entry.id   AF-A0A9D5W8A4-F1
#
_cell.length_a   1.000
_cell.length_b   1.000
_cell.length_c   1.000
_cell.angle_alpha   90.00
_cell.angle_beta   90.00
_cell.angle_gamma   90.00
#
_symmetry.space_group_name_H-M   'P 1'
#
loop_
_entity.id
_entity.type
_entity.pdbx_description
1 polymer ?
#
loop_
_entity_poly.entity_id
_entity_poly.type
_entity_poly.pdbx_seq_one_letter_code
_entity_poly.pdbx_strand_id
1 'polypeptide(L)'
;MKAENSRRVLIIRSSGFQHIDKVIVMVRQKFKSAEISILTHVHGKELAAKYGDVNVLVYPYKGNFSVMRPFKTVNYDAVVVPTGNVTGSGFLNVFMFALTIKAKERYICNIKTDFKSLTTWSVFRTAIKGGVISTASMFLAIPAAIVVFIIWHILGIRVIKKDKGKRKYG
;
A
#
# COMPACT_ATOMS: atom_id res chain seq x y z
N MET A 1 11.72 14.02 38.80
CA MET A 1 10.94 14.02 37.54
C MET A 1 11.90 13.70 36.39
N LYS A 2 11.78 12.52 35.78
CA LYS A 2 12.60 12.16 34.60
C LYS A 2 12.15 13.06 33.45
N ALA A 3 13.11 13.70 32.78
CA ALA A 3 12.87 14.40 31.52
C ALA A 3 12.08 13.47 30.60
N GLU A 4 10.83 13.82 30.35
CA GLU A 4 9.97 13.10 29.41
C GLU A 4 10.57 13.40 28.04
N ASN A 5 11.43 12.50 27.55
CA ASN A 5 11.96 12.54 26.20
C ASN A 5 10.75 12.44 25.26
N SER A 6 10.21 13.60 24.85
CA SER A 6 9.10 13.65 23.93
C SER A 6 9.56 13.01 22.62
N ARG A 7 9.02 11.82 22.36
CA ARG A 7 9.35 11.07 21.16
C ARG A 7 8.74 11.78 19.97
N ARG A 8 9.46 11.81 18.84
CA ARG A 8 8.91 12.31 17.58
C ARG A 8 8.36 11.15 16.78
N VAL A 9 7.07 11.21 16.46
CA VAL A 9 6.39 10.18 15.66
C VAL A 9 5.88 10.78 14.36
N LEU A 10 6.22 10.17 13.24
CA LEU A 10 5.71 10.56 11.93
C LEU A 10 4.67 9.56 11.44
N ILE A 11 3.49 10.04 11.05
CA ILE A 11 2.47 9.26 10.36
C ILE A 11 2.52 9.61 8.87
N ILE A 12 2.80 8.65 8.00
CA ILE A 12 2.77 8.85 6.54
C ILE A 12 1.36 8.52 6.05
N ARG A 13 0.58 9.51 5.65
CA ARG A 13 -0.83 9.32 5.27
C ARG A 13 -0.95 8.60 3.92
N SER A 14 -0.94 7.27 3.95
CA SER A 14 -1.19 6.38 2.80
C SER A 14 -2.63 5.86 2.68
N SER A 15 -3.50 6.18 3.64
CA SER A 15 -4.91 5.78 3.64
C SER A 15 -5.85 6.97 3.84
N GLY A 16 -7.17 6.70 3.79
CA GLY A 16 -8.20 7.70 4.03
C GLY A 16 -8.20 8.23 5.46
N PHE A 17 -8.70 9.44 5.68
CA PHE A 17 -8.70 10.11 6.98
C PHE A 17 -9.45 9.33 8.08
N GLN A 18 -10.51 8.60 7.72
CA GLN A 18 -11.22 7.71 8.66
C GLN A 18 -10.30 6.65 9.30
N HIS A 19 -9.29 6.18 8.57
CA HIS A 19 -8.30 5.27 9.12
C HIS A 19 -7.28 6.01 9.96
N ILE A 20 -6.87 7.22 9.54
CA ILE A 20 -5.97 8.09 10.30
C ILE A 20 -6.54 8.41 11.69
N ASP A 21 -7.84 8.66 11.81
CA ASP A 21 -8.51 8.92 13.09
C ASP A 21 -8.20 7.80 14.11
N LYS A 22 -8.32 6.54 13.67
CA LYS A 22 -8.02 5.36 14.50
C LYS A 22 -6.52 5.23 14.78
N VAL A 23 -5.68 5.52 13.79
CA VAL A 23 -4.22 5.44 13.94
C VAL A 23 -3.72 6.46 14.96
N ILE A 24 -4.21 7.69 14.93
CA ILE A 24 -3.79 8.75 15.86
C ILE A 24 -4.08 8.33 17.31
N VAL A 25 -5.26 7.79 17.58
CA VAL A 25 -5.61 7.28 18.92
C VAL A 25 -4.62 6.21 19.37
N MET A 26 -4.31 5.24 18.51
CA MET A 26 -3.35 4.18 18.81
C MET A 26 -1.91 4.70 19.02
N VAL A 27 -1.48 5.67 18.20
CA VAL A 27 -0.18 6.32 18.33
C VAL A 27 -0.07 7.02 19.67
N ARG A 28 -1.09 7.79 20.08
CA ARG A 28 -1.11 8.48 21.38
C ARG A 28 -1.09 7.50 22.55
N GLN A 29 -1.78 6.37 22.44
CA GLN A 29 -1.77 5.33 23.48
C GLN A 29 -0.38 4.67 23.61
N LYS A 30 0.28 4.39 22.48
CA LYS A 30 1.58 3.71 22.45
C LYS A 30 2.75 4.63 22.77
N PHE A 31 2.72 5.86 22.26
CA PHE A 31 3.75 6.88 22.44
C PHE A 31 3.16 8.03 23.24
N LYS A 32 3.11 7.85 24.56
CA LYS A 32 2.63 8.88 25.48
C LYS A 32 3.47 10.15 25.33
N SER A 33 2.79 11.30 25.25
CA SER A 33 3.41 12.64 25.18
C SER A 33 4.35 12.85 23.99
N ALA A 34 4.15 12.11 22.90
CA ALA A 34 4.93 12.24 21.68
C ALA A 34 4.47 13.42 20.81
N GLU A 35 5.42 14.09 20.17
CA GLU A 35 5.17 15.03 19.08
C GLU A 35 4.76 14.25 17.83
N ILE A 36 3.49 14.36 17.45
CA ILE A 36 2.94 13.67 16.27
C ILE A 36 3.04 14.60 15.06
N SER A 37 3.70 14.14 14.01
CA SER A 37 3.69 14.77 12.68
C SER A 37 2.88 13.91 11.71
N ILE A 38 2.13 14.52 10.80
CA ILE A 38 1.43 13.82 9.72
C ILE A 38 1.95 14.31 8.38
N LEU A 39 2.54 13.40 7.60
CA LEU A 39 2.93 13.67 6.22
C LEU A 39 1.79 13.33 5.28
N THR A 40 1.31 14.31 4.53
CA THR A 40 0.19 14.19 3.59
C THR A 40 0.45 14.94 2.29
N HIS A 41 -0.30 14.63 1.24
CA HIS A 41 -0.34 15.47 0.04
C HIS A 41 -1.11 16.77 0.30
N VAL A 42 -0.94 17.75 -0.58
CA VAL A 42 -1.57 19.08 -0.52
C VAL A 42 -3.07 18.99 -0.20
N HIS A 43 -3.82 18.10 -0.87
CA HIS A 43 -5.26 17.92 -0.67
C HIS A 43 -5.67 17.43 0.73
N GLY A 44 -4.75 16.85 1.51
CA GLY A 44 -5.02 16.40 2.87
C GLY A 44 -4.57 17.38 3.96
N LYS A 45 -3.96 18.52 3.60
CA LYS A 45 -3.42 19.47 4.58
C LYS A 45 -4.50 19.97 5.55
N GLU A 46 -5.63 20.44 5.01
CA GLU A 46 -6.72 21.01 5.81
C GLU A 46 -7.38 19.98 6.71
N LEU A 47 -7.57 18.75 6.22
CA LEU A 47 -8.13 17.65 7.01
C LEU A 47 -7.18 17.23 8.14
N ALA A 48 -5.87 17.18 7.88
CA ALA A 48 -4.88 16.87 8.90
C ALA A 48 -4.75 17.99 9.96
N ALA A 49 -4.97 19.25 9.58
CA ALA A 49 -4.93 20.37 10.51
C ALA A 49 -6.04 20.29 11.58
N LYS A 50 -7.14 19.57 11.32
CA LYS A 50 -8.26 19.41 12.27
C LYS A 50 -7.89 18.65 13.55
N TYR A 51 -6.78 17.90 13.55
CA TYR A 51 -6.34 17.17 14.76
C TYR A 51 -5.73 18.08 15.83
N GLY A 52 -5.40 19.34 15.50
CA GLY A 52 -5.03 20.42 16.43
C GLY A 52 -3.62 20.30 17.04
N ASP A 53 -3.26 19.14 17.58
CA ASP A 53 -2.00 18.87 18.28
C ASP A 53 -0.95 18.16 17.39
N VAL A 54 -1.15 18.17 16.06
CA VAL A 54 -0.27 17.49 15.10
C VAL A 54 0.43 18.49 14.20
N ASN A 55 1.72 18.23 13.93
CA ASN A 55 2.47 18.97 12.93
C ASN A 55 2.16 18.43 11.53
N VAL A 56 1.54 19.25 10.66
CA VAL A 56 1.17 18.83 9.30
C VAL A 56 2.30 19.11 8.33
N LEU A 57 2.88 18.05 7.77
CA LEU A 57 3.90 18.10 6.73
C LEU A 57 3.27 17.83 5.37
N VAL A 58 3.62 18.67 4.39
CA VAL A 58 3.08 18.56 3.03
C VAL A 58 4.16 17.97 2.12
N TYR A 59 3.85 16.83 1.51
CA TYR A 59 4.68 16.23 0.49
C TYR A 59 4.58 17.05 -0.81
N PRO A 60 5.70 17.58 -1.33
CA PRO A 60 5.67 18.61 -2.38
C PRO A 60 5.47 18.03 -3.79
N TYR A 61 5.42 16.71 -3.94
CA TYR A 61 5.32 16.05 -5.24
C TYR A 61 3.90 15.53 -5.51
N LYS A 62 3.50 15.60 -6.79
CA LYS A 62 2.26 14.99 -7.29
C LYS A 62 2.42 13.48 -7.45
N GLY A 63 1.32 12.75 -7.27
CA GLY A 63 1.27 11.28 -7.38
C GLY A 63 1.62 10.58 -6.07
N ASN A 64 1.97 9.30 -6.14
CA ASN A 64 2.25 8.47 -4.96
C ASN A 64 3.56 8.85 -4.25
N PHE A 65 3.67 8.48 -2.97
CA PHE A 65 4.96 8.45 -2.27
C PHE A 65 5.95 7.56 -3.03
N SER A 66 7.16 8.07 -3.25
CA SER A 66 8.16 7.39 -4.08
C SER A 66 9.56 7.55 -3.50
N VAL A 67 10.33 6.47 -3.54
CA VAL A 67 11.75 6.44 -3.13
C VAL A 67 12.58 7.44 -3.92
N MET A 68 12.26 7.64 -5.20
CA MET A 68 13.00 8.56 -6.08
C MET A 68 12.73 10.03 -5.75
N ARG A 69 11.75 10.32 -4.88
CA ARG A 69 11.34 11.66 -4.48
C ARG A 69 11.39 11.75 -2.95
N PRO A 70 12.60 11.68 -2.35
CA PRO A 70 12.72 11.67 -0.91
C PRO A 70 12.21 12.99 -0.31
N PHE A 71 11.67 12.89 0.89
CA PHE A 71 11.22 14.05 1.66
C PHE A 71 12.22 14.29 2.78
N LYS A 72 12.92 15.42 2.74
CA LYS A 72 13.88 15.80 3.79
C LYS A 72 13.11 16.20 5.04
N THR A 73 13.34 15.48 6.13
CA THR A 73 12.72 15.76 7.43
C THR A 73 13.75 15.79 8.54
N VAL A 74 13.31 16.22 9.72
CA VAL A 74 14.00 15.94 10.98
C VAL A 74 14.05 14.43 11.25
N ASN A 75 14.87 14.04 12.22
CA ASN A 75 14.90 12.66 12.71
C ASN A 75 13.64 12.37 13.53
N TYR A 76 13.08 11.19 13.31
CA TYR A 76 11.95 10.66 14.08
C TYR A 76 12.39 9.46 14.92
N ASP A 77 11.74 9.25 16.06
CA ASP A 77 11.91 8.02 16.82
C ASP A 77 11.14 6.88 16.16
N ALA A 78 9.91 7.16 15.71
CA ALA A 78 9.07 6.19 15.04
C ALA A 78 8.40 6.75 13.79
N VAL A 79 8.28 5.92 12.76
CA VAL A 79 7.44 6.17 11.58
C VAL A 79 6.32 5.15 11.54
N VAL A 80 5.09 5.63 11.39
CA VAL A 80 3.88 4.81 11.30
C VAL A 80 3.29 4.94 9.91
N VAL A 81 3.08 3.80 9.26
CA VAL A 81 2.46 3.67 7.94
C VAL A 81 1.08 3.04 8.11
N PRO A 82 0.00 3.83 8.07
CA PRO A 82 -1.37 3.35 7.97
C PRO A 82 -1.55 2.59 6.65
N THR A 83 -1.92 1.32 6.71
CA THR A 83 -2.19 0.56 5.49
C THR A 83 -3.52 -0.18 5.56
N GLY A 84 -4.21 -0.26 4.43
CA GLY A 84 -5.38 -1.11 4.28
C GLY A 84 -5.02 -2.57 4.01
N ASN A 85 -3.91 -2.78 3.29
CA ASN A 85 -3.38 -4.09 2.95
C ASN A 85 -1.86 -4.09 3.14
N VAL A 86 -1.32 -5.17 3.70
CA VAL A 86 0.14 -5.33 3.88
C VAL A 86 0.83 -5.93 2.65
N THR A 87 0.11 -6.01 1.53
CA THR A 87 0.55 -6.62 0.27
C THR A 87 0.25 -5.68 -0.91
N GLY A 88 0.98 -5.86 -2.02
CA GLY A 88 0.79 -5.11 -3.26
C GLY A 88 1.77 -3.95 -3.46
N SER A 89 1.81 -3.43 -4.69
CA SER A 89 2.75 -2.39 -5.13
C SER A 89 2.57 -1.04 -4.43
N GLY A 90 1.33 -0.68 -4.10
CA GLY A 90 1.02 0.55 -3.35
C GLY A 90 1.64 0.56 -1.95
N PHE A 91 1.48 -0.53 -1.21
CA PHE A 91 2.11 -0.71 0.10
C PHE A 91 3.63 -0.68 0.00
N LEU A 92 4.19 -1.39 -0.99
CA LEU A 92 5.64 -1.45 -1.19
C LEU A 92 6.22 -0.05 -1.47
N ASN A 93 5.57 0.76 -2.31
CA ASN A 93 6.02 2.11 -2.62
C ASN A 93 6.07 3.01 -1.37
N VAL A 94 5.00 2.99 -0.56
CA VAL A 94 4.93 3.78 0.67
C VAL A 94 5.95 3.28 1.69
N PHE A 95 6.10 1.96 1.84
CA PHE A 95 7.09 1.39 2.75
C PHE A 95 8.52 1.76 2.35
N MET A 96 8.85 1.62 1.07
CA MET A 96 10.18 1.98 0.56
C MET A 96 10.43 3.49 0.72
N PHE A 97 9.41 4.32 0.52
CA PHE A 97 9.48 5.74 0.84
C PHE A 97 9.71 5.98 2.35
N ALA A 98 9.03 5.24 3.23
CA ALA A 98 9.23 5.33 4.69
C ALA A 98 10.66 4.93 5.13
N LEU A 99 11.37 4.10 4.35
CA LEU A 99 12.78 3.79 4.57
C LEU A 99 13.69 4.99 4.27
N THR A 100 13.30 5.88 3.35
CA THR A 100 14.06 7.11 3.05
C THR A 100 14.02 8.12 4.19
N ILE A 101 13.03 8.00 5.08
CA ILE A 101 12.89 8.85 6.26
C ILE A 101 13.77 8.33 7.38
N LYS A 102 14.53 9.24 8.02
CA LYS A 102 15.41 8.92 9.15
C LYS A 102 14.59 8.63 10.40
N ALA A 103 14.42 7.34 10.70
CA ALA A 103 13.72 6.88 11.88
C ALA A 103 14.34 5.62 12.50
N LYS A 104 14.29 5.53 13.84
CA LYS A 104 14.79 4.36 14.60
C LYS A 104 13.85 3.17 14.44
N GLU A 105 12.55 3.41 14.58
CA GLU A 105 11.51 2.40 14.54
C GLU A 105 10.52 2.66 13.40
N ARG A 106 9.98 1.59 12.82
CA ARG A 106 8.96 1.67 11.78
C ARG A 106 7.81 0.73 12.12
N TYR A 107 6.59 1.18 11.92
CA TYR A 107 5.37 0.46 12.27
C TYR A 107 4.36 0.50 11.12
N ILE A 108 3.60 -0.58 10.98
CA ILE A 108 2.35 -0.60 10.22
C ILE A 108 1.21 -0.51 11.22
N CYS A 109 0.21 0.29 10.87
CA CYS A 109 -1.10 0.17 11.49
C CYS A 109 -2.11 -0.27 10.42
N ASN A 110 -2.63 -1.49 10.55
CA ASN A 110 -3.66 -2.00 9.63
C ASN A 110 -5.04 -1.36 9.95
N ILE A 111 -6.04 -1.49 9.06
CA ILE A 111 -7.44 -1.07 9.30
C ILE A 111 -8.03 -1.74 10.55
N LYS A 112 -7.61 -2.98 10.85
CA LYS A 112 -7.94 -3.70 12.09
C LYS A 112 -7.20 -3.16 13.32
N THR A 113 -6.58 -1.99 13.22
CA THR A 113 -5.80 -1.30 14.27
C THR A 113 -4.64 -2.10 14.86
N ASP A 114 -4.21 -3.15 14.15
CA ASP A 114 -3.07 -3.97 14.54
C ASP A 114 -1.76 -3.22 14.28
N PHE A 115 -0.96 -3.03 15.35
CA PHE A 115 0.28 -2.27 15.35
C PHE A 115 1.47 -3.22 15.24
N LYS A 116 2.00 -3.41 14.03
CA LYS A 116 3.11 -4.33 13.78
C LYS A 116 4.40 -3.60 13.51
N SER A 117 5.48 -4.06 14.15
CA SER A 117 6.84 -3.64 13.83
C SER A 117 7.16 -4.04 12.39
N LEU A 118 7.71 -3.09 11.65
CA LEU A 118 8.14 -3.27 10.28
C LEU A 118 9.63 -3.54 10.25
N THR A 119 9.99 -4.80 10.04
CA THR A 119 11.36 -5.16 9.69
C THR A 119 11.48 -5.15 8.16
N THR A 120 12.56 -4.58 7.62
CA THR A 120 12.84 -4.59 6.17
C THR A 120 12.74 -6.00 5.58
N TRP A 121 13.13 -7.01 6.36
CA TRP A 121 13.07 -8.42 6.01
C TRP A 121 11.66 -8.97 5.81
N SER A 122 10.69 -8.54 6.63
CA SER A 122 9.31 -9.05 6.51
C SER A 122 8.63 -8.52 5.25
N VAL A 123 8.93 -7.26 4.87
CA VAL A 123 8.43 -6.68 3.62
C VAL A 123 9.10 -7.31 2.41
N PHE A 124 10.41 -7.53 2.46
CA PHE A 124 11.13 -8.20 1.37
C PHE A 124 10.59 -9.61 1.10
N ARG A 125 10.34 -10.40 2.14
CA ARG A 125 9.69 -11.73 2.01
C ARG A 125 8.30 -11.64 1.38
N THR A 126 7.53 -10.61 1.73
CA THR A 126 6.18 -10.40 1.20
C THR A 126 6.22 -10.01 -0.28
N ALA A 127 7.17 -9.15 -0.66
CA ALA A 127 7.39 -8.77 -2.05
C ALA A 127 7.82 -9.96 -2.92
N ILE A 128 8.74 -10.80 -2.42
CA ILE A 128 9.16 -12.03 -3.11
C ILE A 128 7.99 -12.98 -3.32
N LYS A 129 7.20 -13.27 -2.26
CA LYS A 129 6.04 -14.15 -2.37
C LYS A 129 5.05 -13.66 -3.42
N GLY A 130 4.78 -12.35 -3.46
CA GLY A 130 3.92 -11.74 -4.48
C GLY A 130 4.48 -11.88 -5.89
N GLY A 131 5.79 -11.67 -6.06
CA GLY A 131 6.47 -11.85 -7.35
C GLY A 131 6.40 -13.29 -7.85
N VAL A 132 6.68 -14.28 -6.98
CA VAL A 132 6.62 -15.71 -7.33
C VAL A 132 5.21 -16.12 -7.76
N ILE A 133 4.17 -15.67 -7.04
CA ILE A 133 2.78 -15.96 -7.39
C ILE A 133 2.40 -15.31 -8.73
N SER A 134 2.82 -14.07 -8.97
CA SER A 134 2.55 -13.37 -10.24
C SER A 134 3.24 -14.02 -11.43
N THR A 135 4.45 -14.54 -11.25
CA THR A 135 5.17 -15.26 -12.30
C THR A 135 4.50 -16.61 -12.56
N ALA A 136 4.14 -17.35 -11.51
CA ALA A 136 3.46 -18.64 -11.63
C ALA A 136 2.09 -18.53 -12.33
N SER A 137 1.31 -17.48 -12.03
CA SER A 137 0.02 -17.26 -12.68
C SER A 137 0.16 -16.92 -14.16
N MET A 138 1.22 -16.21 -14.56
CA MET A 138 1.51 -15.92 -15.97
C MET A 138 1.82 -17.20 -16.76
N PHE A 139 2.59 -18.12 -16.17
CA PHE A 139 2.90 -19.41 -16.80
C PHE A 139 1.70 -20.35 -16.90
N LEU A 140 0.69 -20.24 -16.02
CA LEU A 140 -0.54 -21.03 -16.10
C LEU A 140 -1.60 -20.40 -17.04
N ALA A 141 -1.63 -19.07 -17.14
CA ALA A 141 -2.59 -18.36 -17.97
C ALA A 141 -2.33 -18.54 -19.47
N ILE A 142 -1.07 -18.61 -19.89
CA ILE A 142 -0.69 -18.76 -21.31
C ILE A 142 -1.20 -20.10 -21.89
N PRO A 143 -0.94 -21.28 -21.28
CA PRO A 143 -1.49 -22.54 -21.75
C PRO A 143 -3.02 -22.58 -21.74
N ALA A 144 -3.65 -22.03 -20.68
CA ALA A 144 -5.12 -22.00 -20.58
C ALA A 144 -5.75 -21.17 -21.71
N ALA A 145 -5.16 -20.02 -22.05
CA ALA A 145 -5.61 -19.19 -23.17
C ALA A 145 -5.49 -19.91 -24.52
N ILE A 146 -4.39 -20.66 -24.73
CA ILE A 146 -4.19 -21.48 -25.93
C ILE A 146 -5.26 -22.58 -26.03
N VAL A 147 -5.56 -23.28 -24.93
CA VAL A 147 -6.61 -24.31 -24.90
C VAL A 147 -7.98 -23.71 -25.23
N VAL A 148 -8.34 -22.58 -24.64
CA VAL A 148 -9.60 -21.88 -24.94
C VAL A 148 -9.66 -21.45 -26.40
N PHE A 149 -8.56 -20.94 -26.97
CA PHE A 149 -8.48 -20.52 -28.36
C PHE A 149 -8.67 -21.69 -29.34
N ILE A 150 -8.06 -22.85 -29.03
CA ILE A 150 -8.21 -24.09 -29.81
C ILE A 150 -9.65 -24.60 -29.73
N ILE A 151 -10.24 -24.67 -28.53
CA ILE A 151 -11.63 -25.10 -28.34
C ILE A 151 -12.59 -24.18 -29.10
N TRP A 152 -12.41 -22.87 -29.03
CA TRP A 152 -13.19 -21.89 -29.79
C TRP A 152 -13.10 -22.18 -31.28
N HIS A 153 -11.90 -22.34 -31.85
CA HIS A 153 -11.73 -22.60 -33.27
C HIS A 153 -12.38 -23.92 -33.71
N ILE A 154 -12.21 -25.00 -32.95
CA ILE A 154 -12.81 -26.31 -33.27
C ILE A 154 -14.34 -26.24 -33.20
N LEU A 155 -14.92 -25.64 -32.16
CA LEU A 155 -16.36 -25.52 -32.01
C LEU A 155 -16.96 -24.51 -33.01
N GLY A 156 -16.30 -23.39 -33.25
CA GLY A 156 -16.71 -22.38 -34.23
C GLY A 156 -16.75 -22.95 -35.66
N ILE A 157 -15.76 -23.74 -36.06
CA ILE A 157 -15.75 -24.45 -37.35
C ILE A 157 -16.91 -25.46 -37.44
N ARG A 158 -17.25 -26.16 -36.34
CA ARG A 158 -18.39 -27.09 -36.30
C ARG A 158 -19.74 -26.38 -36.42
N VAL A 159 -19.90 -25.21 -35.80
CA VAL A 159 -21.12 -24.39 -35.90
C VAL A 159 -21.32 -23.88 -37.33
N ILE A 160 -20.26 -23.36 -37.97
CA ILE A 160 -20.34 -22.86 -39.36
C ILE A 160 -20.64 -23.98 -40.37
N LYS A 161 -20.09 -25.19 -40.17
CA LYS A 161 -20.41 -26.35 -41.03
C LYS A 161 -21.85 -26.83 -40.86
N LYS A 162 -22.40 -26.80 -39.63
CA LYS A 162 -23.77 -27.22 -39.35
C LYS A 162 -24.81 -26.27 -39.98
N ASP A 163 -24.50 -24.97 -40.06
CA ASP A 163 -25.40 -23.98 -40.67
C ASP A 163 -25.40 -24.05 -42.22
N LYS A 164 -24.24 -24.33 -42.84
CA LYS A 164 -24.16 -24.58 -44.30
C LYS A 164 -24.87 -25.87 -44.74
N GLY A 165 -24.92 -26.88 -43.87
CA GLY A 165 -25.63 -28.14 -44.14
C GLY A 165 -27.16 -27.99 -44.14
N LYS A 166 -27.71 -27.10 -43.31
CA LYS A 166 -29.16 -26.85 -43.26
C LYS A 166 -29.68 -26.00 -44.42
N ARG A 167 -28.89 -25.06 -44.96
CA ARG A 167 -29.31 -24.22 -46.11
C ARG A 167 -29.24 -24.91 -47.48
N LYS A 168 -28.65 -26.10 -47.59
CA LYS A 168 -28.58 -26.86 -48.84
C LYS A 168 -29.77 -27.80 -49.08
N TYR A 169 -30.68 -27.94 -48.11
CA TYR A 169 -31.84 -28.83 -48.17
C TYR A 169 -33.15 -28.14 -47.71
N GLY A 170 -33.17 -26.80 -47.75
CA GLY A 170 -34.36 -25.99 -47.49
C GLY A 170 -34.79 -25.26 -48.75
#